data_AF-A0A971VW68-F1
#
_entry.id   AF-A0A971VW68-F1
#
_cell.length_a   1.000
_cell.length_b   1.000
_cell.length_c   1.000
_cell.angle_alpha   90.00
_cell.angle_beta   90.00
_cell.angle_gamma   90.00
#
_symmetry.space_group_name_H-M   'P 1'
#
loop_
_entity.id
_entity.type
_entity.pdbx_description
1 polymer ?
#
loop_
_entity_poly.entity_id
_entity_poly.type
_entity_poly.pdbx_seq_one_letter_code
_entity_poly.pdbx_strand_id
1 'polypeptide(L)'
;MGYQDVFQEDKEFSFEGYQVVRREFFAHTFEPALTIRGNSIFFNTACIRKCESVVYVQLLINQEQKKIVIRPCGEDDTDAGRWCIVKGESRRTRTIKSDIFSSMLYDLMGWDST
;
A
#
# COMPACT_ATOMS: atom_id res chain seq x y z
N MET A 1 17.89 24.22 -23.44
CA MET A 1 16.77 23.77 -24.28
C MET A 1 15.54 23.77 -23.38
N GLY A 2 14.67 24.78 -23.55
CA GLY A 2 13.61 25.08 -22.59
C GLY A 2 12.47 24.06 -22.65
N TYR A 3 11.99 23.62 -21.49
CA TYR A 3 10.75 22.85 -21.33
C TYR A 3 9.57 23.82 -21.29
N GLN A 4 9.34 24.54 -22.38
CA GLN A 4 8.07 25.22 -22.61
C GLN A 4 7.60 24.79 -24.00
N ASP A 5 6.32 24.44 -24.08
CA ASP A 5 5.56 24.04 -25.27
C ASP A 5 5.56 22.56 -25.68
N VAL A 6 4.80 21.75 -24.93
CA VAL A 6 3.90 20.75 -25.55
C VAL A 6 2.58 20.66 -24.76
N PHE A 7 1.85 21.77 -24.66
CA PHE A 7 0.43 21.72 -24.34
C PHE A 7 -0.33 22.15 -25.59
N GLN A 8 -0.75 21.16 -26.38
CA GLN A 8 -1.62 21.39 -27.51
C GLN A 8 -3.05 21.41 -26.96
N GLU A 9 -3.66 22.59 -26.89
CA GLU A 9 -5.11 22.69 -26.64
C GLU A 9 -5.84 22.02 -27.79
N ASP A 10 -6.47 20.89 -27.48
CA ASP A 10 -7.41 20.24 -28.39
C ASP A 10 -8.67 21.10 -28.47
N LYS A 11 -8.79 21.85 -29.57
CA LYS A 11 -9.91 22.78 -29.81
C LYS A 11 -11.26 22.08 -29.92
N GLU A 12 -11.28 20.76 -30.07
CA GLU A 12 -12.50 19.95 -30.17
C GLU A 12 -12.84 19.21 -28.86
N PHE A 13 -12.02 19.37 -27.82
CA PHE A 13 -12.26 18.71 -26.54
C PHE A 13 -13.49 19.28 -25.81
N SER A 14 -14.40 18.38 -25.40
CA SER A 14 -15.56 18.69 -24.57
C SER A 14 -15.61 17.74 -23.36
N PHE A 15 -16.01 18.26 -22.21
CA PHE A 15 -16.31 17.46 -21.02
C PHE A 15 -17.70 16.79 -21.07
N GLU A 16 -18.44 16.93 -22.16
CA GLU A 16 -19.72 16.25 -22.35
C GLU A 16 -19.54 14.72 -22.27
N GLY A 17 -20.38 14.05 -21.47
CA GLY A 17 -20.29 12.62 -21.21
C GLY A 17 -19.28 12.20 -20.13
N TYR A 18 -18.40 13.10 -19.67
CA TYR A 18 -17.48 12.82 -18.56
C TYR A 18 -18.18 12.97 -17.21
N GLN A 19 -17.71 12.23 -16.20
CA GLN A 19 -18.25 12.26 -14.85
C GLN A 19 -17.16 12.58 -13.83
N VAL A 20 -17.52 13.36 -12.81
CA VAL A 20 -16.65 13.62 -11.67
C VAL A 20 -16.61 12.38 -10.79
N VAL A 21 -15.42 11.83 -10.60
CA VAL A 21 -15.17 10.73 -9.66
C VAL A 21 -15.00 11.32 -8.26
N ARG A 22 -15.70 10.75 -7.28
CA ARG A 22 -15.59 11.15 -5.87
C ARG A 22 -14.17 10.92 -5.37
N ARG A 23 -13.62 11.91 -4.66
CA ARG A 23 -12.22 11.89 -4.22
C ARG A 23 -11.93 10.72 -3.27
N GLU A 24 -12.94 10.29 -2.52
CA GLU A 24 -12.94 9.21 -1.54
C GLU A 24 -12.69 7.84 -2.18
N PHE A 25 -12.86 7.71 -3.50
CA PHE A 25 -12.48 6.50 -4.23
C PHE A 25 -10.98 6.44 -4.53
N PHE A 26 -10.25 7.53 -4.30
CA PHE A 26 -8.80 7.56 -4.47
C PHE A 26 -8.10 7.33 -3.14
N ALA A 27 -7.00 6.56 -3.19
CA ALA A 27 -6.11 6.45 -2.05
C ALA A 27 -5.54 7.83 -1.71
N HIS A 28 -5.85 8.32 -0.51
CA HIS A 28 -5.25 9.55 -0.01
C HIS A 28 -3.79 9.29 0.34
N THR A 29 -2.85 9.98 -0.32
CA THR A 29 -1.39 9.80 -0.13
C THR A 29 -0.93 9.90 1.34
N PHE A 30 -1.70 10.61 2.18
CA PHE A 30 -1.40 10.84 3.60
C PHE A 30 -2.13 9.91 4.56
N GLU A 31 -3.04 9.08 4.06
CA GLU A 31 -3.72 8.07 4.87
C GLU A 31 -2.96 6.74 4.84
N PRO A 32 -2.83 6.04 5.97
CA PRO A 32 -2.23 4.72 6.01
C PRO A 32 -2.96 3.78 5.04
N ALA A 33 -2.20 3.16 4.15
CA ALA A 33 -2.74 2.23 3.18
C ALA A 33 -1.89 0.96 3.11
N LEU A 34 -2.60 -0.18 3.01
CA LEU A 34 -2.05 -1.49 2.74
C LEU A 34 -2.39 -1.86 1.30
N THR A 35 -1.38 -2.13 0.49
CA THR A 35 -1.51 -2.69 -0.86
C THR A 35 -1.15 -4.16 -0.82
N ILE A 36 -2.04 -5.00 -1.34
CA ILE A 36 -1.82 -6.44 -1.51
C ILE A 36 -1.70 -6.69 -3.02
N ARG A 37 -0.66 -7.41 -3.42
CA ARG A 37 -0.39 -7.87 -4.78
C ARG A 37 -0.20 -9.38 -4.73
N GLY A 38 -0.33 -10.06 -5.87
CA GLY A 38 -0.23 -11.53 -5.95
C GLY A 38 1.03 -12.15 -5.33
N ASN A 39 2.14 -11.40 -5.24
CA ASN A 39 3.40 -11.87 -4.67
C ASN A 39 3.95 -11.03 -3.51
N SER A 40 3.23 -9.98 -3.09
CA SER A 40 3.77 -9.03 -2.14
C SER A 40 2.73 -8.18 -1.44
N ILE A 41 3.15 -7.64 -0.32
CA ILE A 41 2.41 -6.70 0.50
C ILE A 41 3.24 -5.43 0.65
N PHE A 42 2.59 -4.28 0.59
CA PHE A 42 3.23 -2.98 0.71
C PHE A 42 2.43 -2.03 1.60
N PHE A 43 3.14 -1.38 2.52
CA PHE A 43 2.59 -0.29 3.33
C PHE A 43 3.12 1.03 2.78
N ASN A 44 2.25 2.02 2.62
CA ASN A 44 2.69 3.32 2.14
C ASN A 44 3.51 4.08 3.22
N THR A 45 4.09 5.22 2.82
CA THR A 45 4.89 6.05 3.73
C THR A 45 4.08 6.62 4.90
N ALA A 46 2.76 6.80 4.74
CA ALA A 46 1.90 7.27 5.83
C ALA A 46 1.85 6.27 7.00
N CYS A 47 1.89 4.96 6.74
CA CYS A 47 1.97 3.93 7.79
C CYS A 47 3.19 4.13 8.69
N ILE A 48 4.39 4.20 8.10
CA ILE A 48 5.65 4.31 8.88
C ILE A 48 5.86 5.68 9.50
N ARG A 49 5.18 6.73 8.99
CA ARG A 49 5.13 8.07 9.60
C ARG A 49 4.22 8.10 10.82
N LYS A 50 3.08 7.40 10.79
CA LYS A 50 2.22 7.31 11.99
C LYS A 50 2.77 6.35 13.04
N CYS A 51 3.67 5.43 12.64
CA CYS A 51 4.32 4.46 13.52
C CYS A 51 5.84 4.71 13.59
N GLU A 52 6.25 5.88 14.10
CA GLU A 52 7.62 6.41 14.02
C GLU A 52 8.69 5.57 14.72
N SER A 53 8.34 4.63 15.61
CA SER A 53 9.29 3.74 16.30
C SER A 53 9.25 2.29 15.82
N VAL A 54 8.34 1.94 14.91
CA VAL A 54 8.07 0.53 14.57
C VAL A 54 8.83 0.12 13.31
N VAL A 55 9.76 -0.83 13.44
CA VAL A 55 10.57 -1.35 12.32
C VAL A 55 10.12 -2.75 11.86
N TYR A 56 9.59 -3.53 12.79
CA TYR A 56 9.09 -4.88 12.57
C TYR A 56 7.62 -4.96 12.97
N VAL A 57 6.85 -5.72 12.20
CA VAL A 57 5.43 -5.96 12.44
C VAL A 57 5.07 -7.41 12.21
N GLN A 58 4.04 -7.88 12.91
CA GLN A 58 3.34 -9.12 12.58
C GLN A 58 2.03 -8.80 11.85
N LEU A 59 1.70 -9.65 10.89
CA LEU A 59 0.43 -9.62 10.17
C LEU A 59 -0.44 -10.75 10.73
N LEU A 60 -1.55 -10.37 11.36
CA LEU A 60 -2.51 -11.32 11.91
C LEU A 60 -3.77 -11.29 11.07
N ILE A 61 -4.32 -12.46 10.74
CA ILE A 61 -5.55 -12.60 9.97
C ILE A 61 -6.60 -13.29 10.83
N ASN A 62 -7.75 -12.67 10.96
CA ASN A 62 -8.96 -13.35 11.41
C ASN A 62 -9.74 -13.82 10.17
N GLN A 63 -9.76 -15.15 9.94
CA GLN A 63 -10.35 -15.75 8.74
C GLN A 63 -11.88 -15.69 8.71
N GLU A 64 -12.53 -15.70 9.88
CA GLU A 64 -13.98 -15.64 10.02
C GLU A 64 -14.48 -14.20 9.80
N GLN A 65 -13.87 -13.23 10.48
CA GLN A 65 -14.21 -11.82 10.37
C GLN A 65 -13.61 -11.14 9.14
N LYS A 66 -12.72 -11.83 8.40
CA LYS A 66 -11.98 -11.29 7.25
C LYS A 66 -11.23 -9.99 7.59
N LYS A 67 -10.55 -9.97 8.74
CA LYS A 67 -9.80 -8.80 9.24
C LYS A 67 -8.32 -9.06 9.26
N ILE A 68 -7.55 -8.02 8.95
CA ILE A 68 -6.10 -8.00 9.08
C ILE A 68 -5.72 -7.02 10.20
N VAL A 69 -4.86 -7.46 11.10
CA VAL A 69 -4.25 -6.62 12.13
C VAL A 69 -2.75 -6.54 11.88
N ILE A 70 -2.23 -5.32 11.98
CA ILE A 70 -0.80 -5.04 11.90
C ILE A 70 -0.35 -4.71 13.32
N ARG A 71 0.47 -5.58 13.90
CA ARG A 71 0.94 -5.44 15.29
C ARG A 71 2.43 -5.12 15.31
N PRO A 72 2.89 -4.04 15.95
CA PRO A 72 4.30 -3.82 16.23
C PRO A 72 4.93 -5.01 16.98
N CYS A 73 6.15 -5.38 16.62
CA CYS A 73 6.89 -6.47 17.28
C CYS A 73 8.39 -6.19 17.29
N GLY A 74 9.16 -7.02 18.02
CA GLY A 74 10.62 -7.06 17.97
C GLY A 74 11.15 -7.71 16.70
N GLU A 75 12.46 -7.58 16.47
CA GLU A 75 13.16 -8.22 15.35
C GLU A 75 13.22 -9.75 15.50
N ASP A 76 13.42 -10.23 16.72
CA ASP A 76 13.57 -11.65 17.05
C ASP A 76 12.24 -12.35 17.38
N ASP A 77 11.13 -11.61 17.33
CA ASP A 77 9.80 -12.20 17.53
C ASP A 77 9.47 -13.16 16.38
N THR A 78 8.81 -14.27 16.69
CA THR A 78 8.36 -15.23 15.69
C THR A 78 7.50 -14.54 14.62
N ASP A 79 7.75 -14.84 13.35
CA ASP A 79 7.04 -14.27 12.19
C ASP A 79 7.14 -12.73 12.06
N ALA A 80 8.18 -12.11 12.62
CA ALA A 80 8.43 -10.68 12.47
C ALA A 80 8.74 -10.29 11.01
N GLY A 81 7.86 -9.48 10.43
CA GLY A 81 8.00 -8.88 9.11
C GLY A 81 8.61 -7.49 9.19
N ARG A 82 9.82 -7.31 8.64
CA ARG A 82 10.41 -5.97 8.54
C ARG A 82 9.74 -5.14 7.45
N TRP A 83 8.86 -4.22 7.82
CA TRP A 83 8.13 -3.32 6.92
C TRP A 83 8.81 -1.96 6.66
N CYS A 84 9.88 -1.66 7.41
CA CYS A 84 10.57 -0.36 7.37
C CYS A 84 12.09 -0.54 7.38
N ILE A 85 12.78 0.23 6.56
CA ILE A 85 14.24 0.32 6.51
C ILE A 85 14.63 1.67 7.12
N VAL A 86 15.48 1.63 8.14
CA VAL A 86 16.04 2.81 8.80
C VAL A 86 17.49 2.97 8.35
N LYS A 87 17.87 4.18 7.91
CA LYS A 87 19.23 4.57 7.57
C LYS A 87 19.52 5.95 8.15
N GLY A 88 20.24 6.01 9.26
CA GLY A 88 20.37 7.24 10.05
C GLY A 88 18.98 7.73 10.49
N GLU A 89 18.67 8.98 10.19
CA GLU A 89 17.35 9.58 10.48
C GLU A 89 16.29 9.27 9.40
N SER A 90 16.70 8.71 8.25
CA SER A 90 15.77 8.42 7.16
C SER A 90 15.07 7.08 7.32
N ARG A 91 13.74 7.08 7.11
CA ARG A 91 12.88 5.88 7.12
C ARG A 91 12.26 5.69 5.74
N ARG A 92 12.30 4.46 5.24
CA ARG A 92 11.65 4.08 3.98
C ARG A 92 10.85 2.79 4.17
N THR A 93 9.69 2.74 3.53
CA THR A 93 8.87 1.53 3.49
C THR A 93 9.59 0.42 2.72
N ARG A 94 9.34 -0.83 3.14
CA ARG A 94 9.84 -2.04 2.51
C ARG A 94 8.67 -2.90 2.06
N THR A 95 8.72 -3.32 0.80
CA THR A 95 7.83 -4.37 0.28
C THR A 95 8.16 -5.70 0.95
N ILE A 96 7.15 -6.36 1.51
CA ILE A 96 7.24 -7.71 2.04
C ILE A 96 6.84 -8.65 0.90
N LYS A 97 7.80 -9.41 0.36
CA LYS A 97 7.53 -10.42 -0.67
C LYS A 97 7.04 -11.71 -0.02
N SER A 98 5.94 -12.25 -0.52
CA SER A 98 5.44 -13.57 -0.12
C SER A 98 4.37 -14.01 -1.12
N ASP A 99 4.70 -15.00 -1.95
CA ASP A 99 3.72 -15.62 -2.84
C ASP A 99 2.67 -16.39 -2.03
N ILE A 100 3.12 -17.19 -1.06
CA ILE A 100 2.25 -18.04 -0.24
C ILE A 100 1.22 -17.19 0.51
N PHE A 101 1.66 -16.15 1.24
CA PHE A 101 0.74 -15.33 2.02
C PHE A 101 -0.25 -14.60 1.12
N SER A 102 0.23 -14.01 0.02
CA SER A 102 -0.64 -13.31 -0.91
C SER A 102 -1.67 -14.27 -1.50
N SER A 103 -1.26 -15.42 -2.05
CA SER A 103 -2.20 -16.43 -2.57
C SER A 103 -3.23 -16.86 -1.52
N MET A 104 -2.80 -17.21 -0.30
CA MET A 104 -3.71 -17.57 0.78
C MET A 104 -4.72 -16.46 1.10
N LEU A 105 -4.31 -15.20 1.02
CA LEU A 105 -5.19 -14.07 1.28
C LEU A 105 -6.18 -13.84 0.12
N TYR A 106 -5.75 -13.96 -1.14
CA TYR A 106 -6.65 -13.90 -2.29
C TYR A 106 -7.72 -14.99 -2.23
N ASP A 107 -7.32 -16.23 -1.92
CA ASP A 107 -8.23 -17.37 -1.75
C ASP A 107 -9.21 -17.12 -0.59
N LEU A 108 -8.70 -16.68 0.56
CA LEU A 108 -9.51 -16.41 1.74
C LEU A 108 -10.57 -15.32 1.48
N MET A 109 -10.24 -14.34 0.65
CA MET A 109 -11.11 -13.21 0.33
C MET A 109 -11.99 -13.44 -0.91
N GLY A 110 -11.74 -14.51 -1.68
CA GLY A 110 -12.42 -14.78 -2.95
C GLY A 110 -12.10 -13.73 -4.02
N TRP A 111 -10.90 -13.16 -3.98
CA TRP A 111 -10.45 -12.17 -4.96
C TRP A 111 -9.86 -12.84 -6.19
N ASP A 112 -10.00 -12.20 -7.35
CA ASP A 112 -9.37 -12.67 -8.58
C ASP A 112 -7.86 -12.45 -8.50
N SER A 113 -7.09 -13.52 -8.69
CA SER A 113 -5.63 -13.51 -8.71
C SER A 113 -5.05 -13.37 -10.12
N THR A 114 -5.90 -13.26 -11.15
CA THR A 114 -5.56 -13.35 -12.58
C THR A 114 -5.45 -11.98 -13.25
#